data_AF-A0A256CUE6-F1
#
_entry.id   AF-A0A256CUE6-F1
#
_cell.length_a   1.000
_cell.length_b   1.000
_cell.length_c   1.000
_cell.angle_alpha   90.00
_cell.angle_beta   90.00
_cell.angle_gamma   90.00
#
_symmetry.space_group_name_H-M   'P 1'
#
loop_
_entity.id
_entity.type
_entity.pdbx_description
1 polymer ?
#
loop_
_entity_poly.entity_id
_entity_poly.type
_entity_poly.pdbx_seq_one_letter_code
_entity_poly.pdbx_strand_id
1 'polypeptide(L)'
;MGYLMVVFAVLVFMFYTILVCNYRCEYSRQITCKIFQCLLYVREAIKRFIITVTENKLVTFIITVFIVLMLFFYYKSNGFEGPQKATLLVGLITFSGAGLAFLGIVYQSNYRINVEVLSKNRQDWINDLRDRVAEFLAVSNHIVFSAFYLNKDIEAHKEDAQSIISEQWRNIEKNKKEMLQNYYYISLLLGSTQQASGKDKDDAVELLEILRKIKEKAYVTSVSDTLPHEIFGDNVEQATLKTEEILKNEWRKVKLGK
;
A
#
# COMPACT_ATOMS: atom_id res chain seq x y z
N MET A 1 -8.15 -16.14 -25.80
CA MET A 1 -7.40 -16.86 -26.86
C MET A 1 -7.24 -16.08 -28.16
N GLY A 2 -8.25 -15.35 -28.65
CA GLY A 2 -8.16 -14.63 -29.94
C GLY A 2 -6.98 -13.64 -30.07
N TYR A 3 -6.66 -12.90 -29.01
CA TYR A 3 -5.55 -11.94 -29.03
C TYR A 3 -4.17 -12.59 -29.22
N LEU A 4 -3.95 -13.81 -28.71
CA LEU A 4 -2.65 -14.48 -28.78
C LEU A 4 -2.36 -14.99 -30.21
N MET A 5 -3.37 -15.49 -30.90
CA MET A 5 -3.26 -15.89 -32.31
C MET A 5 -3.01 -14.70 -33.23
N VAL A 6 -3.63 -13.56 -32.95
CA VAL A 6 -3.41 -12.32 -33.72
C VAL A 6 -1.96 -11.85 -33.57
N VAL A 7 -1.39 -11.89 -32.36
CA VAL A 7 0.02 -11.48 -32.13
C VAL A 7 0.99 -12.45 -32.82
N PHE A 8 0.74 -13.76 -32.77
CA PHE A 8 1.59 -14.74 -33.43
C PHE A 8 1.56 -14.60 -34.96
N ALA A 9 0.37 -14.39 -35.54
CA ALA A 9 0.21 -14.14 -36.97
C ALA A 9 0.94 -12.86 -37.41
N VAL A 10 0.91 -11.81 -36.58
CA VAL A 10 1.61 -10.55 -36.83
C VAL A 10 3.14 -10.73 -36.77
N LEU A 11 3.68 -11.51 -35.85
CA LEU A 11 5.12 -11.80 -35.77
C LEU A 11 5.61 -12.63 -36.97
N VAL A 12 4.86 -13.65 -37.38
CA VAL A 12 5.17 -14.45 -38.57
C VAL A 12 5.11 -13.59 -39.83
N PHE A 13 4.09 -12.74 -39.95
CA PHE A 13 3.95 -11.82 -41.07
C PHE A 13 5.11 -10.81 -41.15
N MET A 14 5.57 -10.28 -40.00
CA MET A 14 6.74 -9.39 -39.94
C MET A 14 8.04 -10.09 -40.35
N PHE A 15 8.27 -11.30 -39.86
CA PHE A 15 9.47 -12.07 -40.24
C PHE A 15 9.48 -12.35 -41.75
N TYR A 16 8.31 -12.68 -42.30
CA TYR A 16 8.14 -12.90 -43.74
C TYR A 16 8.38 -11.61 -44.54
N THR A 17 7.87 -10.46 -44.11
CA THR A 17 8.09 -9.17 -44.80
C THR A 17 9.56 -8.73 -44.75
N ILE A 18 10.26 -8.94 -43.63
CA ILE A 18 11.70 -8.66 -43.52
C ILE A 18 12.50 -9.54 -44.49
N LEU A 19 12.16 -10.84 -44.59
CA LEU A 19 12.79 -11.78 -45.53
C LEU A 19 12.54 -11.40 -46.99
N VAL A 20 11.31 -11.04 -47.33
CA VAL A 20 10.92 -10.65 -48.70
C VAL A 20 11.56 -9.31 -49.10
N CYS A 21 11.66 -8.35 -48.19
CA CYS A 21 12.32 -7.06 -48.46
C CYS A 21 13.83 -7.18 -48.65
N ASN A 22 14.51 -8.11 -47.97
CA ASN A 22 15.94 -8.36 -48.19
C ASN A 22 16.26 -8.95 -49.58
N TYR A 23 15.28 -9.54 -50.26
CA TYR A 23 15.49 -10.18 -51.57
C TYR A 23 15.30 -9.25 -52.77
N ARG A 24 14.80 -8.01 -52.56
CA ARG A 24 14.63 -7.03 -53.65
C ARG A 24 15.15 -5.64 -53.30
N CYS A 25 16.34 -5.39 -53.85
CA CYS A 25 16.60 -4.27 -54.75
C CYS A 25 17.14 -2.93 -54.19
N GLU A 26 17.93 -2.35 -55.09
CA GLU A 26 18.74 -1.12 -55.12
C GLU A 26 17.90 0.17 -55.23
N TYR A 27 16.64 0.16 -54.77
CA TYR A 27 15.76 1.32 -54.89
C TYR A 27 15.25 1.78 -53.51
N SER A 28 15.56 3.05 -53.19
CA SER A 28 14.77 3.96 -52.36
C SER A 28 15.20 4.20 -50.89
N ARG A 29 15.78 5.39 -50.69
CA ARG A 29 15.90 6.10 -49.39
C ARG A 29 14.55 6.41 -48.72
N GLN A 30 13.45 6.52 -49.50
CA GLN A 30 12.12 6.78 -48.93
C GLN A 30 11.46 5.52 -48.36
N ILE A 31 11.70 4.35 -48.97
CA ILE A 31 11.21 3.07 -48.47
C ILE A 31 11.93 2.72 -47.17
N THR A 32 13.24 2.94 -47.09
CA THR A 32 14.03 2.73 -45.87
C THR A 32 13.56 3.59 -44.69
N CYS A 33 13.16 4.84 -44.92
CA CYS A 33 12.64 5.71 -43.85
C CYS A 33 11.29 5.21 -43.29
N LYS A 34 10.39 4.74 -44.16
CA LYS A 34 9.10 4.13 -43.74
C LYS A 34 9.29 2.79 -43.04
N ILE A 35 10.24 1.97 -43.51
CA ILE A 35 10.62 0.72 -42.85
C ILE A 35 11.17 1.02 -41.45
N PHE A 36 12.02 2.04 -41.29
CA PHE A 36 12.60 2.39 -40.00
C PHE A 36 11.53 2.88 -38.99
N GLN A 37 10.57 3.70 -39.43
CA GLN A 37 9.43 4.08 -38.59
C GLN A 37 8.58 2.87 -38.19
N CYS A 38 8.35 1.94 -39.11
CA CYS A 38 7.64 0.70 -38.83
C CYS A 38 8.40 -0.13 -37.77
N LEU A 39 9.72 -0.29 -37.92
CA LEU A 39 10.56 -1.02 -36.97
C LEU A 39 10.56 -0.39 -35.56
N LEU A 40 10.57 0.93 -35.45
CA LEU A 40 10.46 1.63 -34.16
C LEU A 40 9.10 1.40 -33.49
N TYR A 41 8.01 1.44 -34.27
CA TYR A 41 6.67 1.18 -33.76
C TYR A 41 6.53 -0.27 -33.28
N VAL A 42 7.08 -1.21 -34.06
CA VAL A 42 7.14 -2.63 -33.71
C VAL A 42 7.95 -2.85 -32.44
N ARG A 43 9.11 -2.18 -32.29
CA ARG A 43 9.93 -2.27 -31.07
C ARG A 43 9.16 -1.85 -29.83
N GLU A 44 8.43 -0.74 -29.88
CA GLU A 44 7.65 -0.27 -28.72
C GLU A 44 6.41 -1.12 -28.46
N ALA A 45 5.77 -1.66 -29.50
CA ALA A 45 4.70 -2.64 -29.36
C ALA A 45 5.21 -3.95 -28.70
N ILE A 46 6.39 -4.45 -29.10
CA ILE A 46 7.04 -5.61 -28.50
C ILE A 46 7.39 -5.34 -27.03
N LYS A 47 7.93 -4.16 -26.70
CA LYS A 47 8.19 -3.77 -25.30
C LYS A 47 6.93 -3.80 -24.45
N ARG A 48 5.86 -3.14 -24.90
CA ARG A 48 4.58 -3.13 -24.17
C ARG A 48 4.01 -4.54 -24.03
N PHE A 49 4.09 -5.34 -25.09
CA PHE A 49 3.67 -6.74 -25.04
C PHE A 49 4.49 -7.55 -24.03
N ILE A 50 5.82 -7.41 -24.02
CA ILE A 50 6.69 -8.06 -23.04
C ILE A 50 6.28 -7.66 -21.62
N ILE A 51 6.06 -6.36 -21.36
CA ILE A 51 5.61 -5.85 -20.05
C ILE A 51 4.27 -6.48 -19.66
N THR A 52 3.27 -6.42 -20.55
CA THR A 52 1.93 -6.98 -20.27
C THR A 52 1.96 -8.49 -20.07
N VAL A 53 2.79 -9.21 -20.83
CA VAL A 53 2.97 -10.66 -20.68
C VAL A 53 3.68 -10.97 -19.36
N THR A 54 4.74 -10.23 -19.02
CA THR A 54 5.49 -10.44 -17.77
C THR A 54 4.68 -10.08 -16.53
N GLU A 55 3.82 -9.06 -16.60
CA GLU A 55 2.88 -8.74 -15.53
C GLU A 55 1.79 -9.81 -15.37
N ASN A 56 1.35 -10.42 -16.49
CA ASN A 56 0.34 -11.48 -16.45
C ASN A 56 0.99 -12.86 -16.31
N LYS A 57 1.21 -13.25 -15.05
CA LYS A 57 1.83 -14.53 -14.65
C LYS A 57 1.22 -15.76 -15.33
N LEU A 58 -0.09 -15.76 -15.56
CA LEU A 58 -0.80 -16.84 -16.25
C LEU A 58 -0.39 -16.93 -17.73
N VAL A 59 -0.27 -15.78 -18.40
CA VAL A 59 0.10 -15.72 -19.82
C VAL A 59 1.55 -16.15 -20.01
N THR A 60 2.48 -15.70 -19.16
CA THR A 60 3.87 -16.16 -19.20
C THR A 60 3.98 -17.67 -18.99
N PHE A 61 3.22 -18.23 -18.03
CA PHE A 61 3.18 -19.67 -17.81
C PHE A 61 2.65 -20.43 -19.03
N ILE A 62 1.53 -19.99 -19.61
CA ILE A 62 0.93 -20.61 -20.80
C ILE A 62 1.91 -20.58 -21.98
N ILE A 63 2.57 -19.44 -22.24
CA ILE A 63 3.55 -19.31 -23.31
C ILE A 63 4.74 -20.26 -23.09
N THR A 64 5.24 -20.35 -21.86
CA THR A 64 6.36 -21.25 -21.52
C THR A 64 5.99 -22.71 -21.74
N VAL A 65 4.81 -23.13 -21.26
CA VAL A 65 4.28 -24.50 -21.49
C VAL A 65 4.10 -24.77 -22.97
N PHE A 66 3.60 -23.79 -23.72
CA PHE A 66 3.39 -23.93 -25.16
C PHE A 66 4.70 -24.06 -25.95
N ILE A 67 5.73 -23.30 -25.59
CA ILE A 67 7.08 -23.41 -26.17
C ILE A 67 7.68 -24.79 -25.88
N VAL A 68 7.56 -25.28 -24.64
CA VAL A 68 8.04 -26.62 -24.26
C VAL A 68 7.31 -27.70 -25.04
N LEU A 69 5.99 -27.60 -25.18
CA LEU A 69 5.19 -28.55 -25.98
C LEU A 69 5.57 -28.50 -27.47
N MET A 70 5.73 -27.32 -28.05
CA MET A 70 6.21 -27.14 -29.43
C MET A 70 7.56 -27.82 -29.65
N LEU A 71 8.53 -27.59 -28.76
CA LEU A 71 9.85 -28.21 -28.83
C LEU A 71 9.76 -29.74 -28.66
N PHE A 72 8.88 -30.23 -27.79
CA PHE A 72 8.64 -31.66 -27.61
C PHE A 72 8.05 -32.32 -28.87
N PHE A 73 7.03 -31.70 -29.49
CA PHE A 73 6.44 -32.22 -30.73
C PHE A 73 7.43 -32.15 -31.91
N TYR A 74 8.19 -31.06 -32.02
CA TYR A 74 9.26 -30.93 -33.01
C TYR A 74 10.32 -32.01 -32.87
N TYR A 75 10.73 -32.31 -31.62
CA TYR A 75 11.66 -33.38 -31.33
C TYR A 75 11.10 -34.76 -31.72
N LYS A 76 9.83 -35.04 -31.36
CA LYS A 76 9.17 -36.30 -31.69
C LYS A 76 9.03 -36.50 -33.20
N SER A 77 8.80 -35.43 -33.97
CA SER A 77 8.55 -35.49 -35.41
C SER A 77 9.80 -35.76 -36.25
N ASN A 78 10.99 -35.35 -35.80
CA ASN A 78 12.20 -35.35 -36.64
C ASN A 78 13.04 -36.63 -36.57
N GLY A 79 12.59 -37.66 -35.85
CA GLY A 79 13.19 -38.99 -35.93
C GLY A 79 14.69 -39.03 -35.60
N PHE A 80 15.22 -38.08 -34.82
CA PHE A 80 16.64 -38.06 -34.43
C PHE A 80 17.07 -39.43 -33.89
N GLU A 81 18.24 -39.95 -34.21
CA GLU A 81 18.76 -41.20 -33.63
C GLU A 81 20.12 -40.98 -32.98
N GLY A 82 20.44 -41.79 -31.98
CA GLY A 82 21.76 -41.76 -31.32
C GLY A 82 22.01 -40.55 -30.38
N PRO A 83 23.27 -40.10 -30.22
CA PRO A 83 23.69 -39.16 -29.16
C PRO A 83 23.10 -37.73 -29.30
N GLN A 84 22.62 -37.36 -30.50
CA GLN A 84 21.96 -36.09 -30.74
C GLN A 84 20.61 -36.00 -30.00
N LYS A 85 19.88 -37.12 -29.86
CA LYS A 85 18.63 -37.19 -29.08
C LYS A 85 18.86 -36.86 -27.61
N ALA A 86 19.90 -37.46 -27.02
CA ALA A 86 20.24 -37.26 -25.62
C ALA A 86 20.61 -35.80 -25.33
N THR A 87 21.40 -35.18 -26.21
CA THR A 87 21.82 -33.77 -26.07
C THR A 87 20.63 -32.81 -26.12
N LEU A 88 19.70 -33.02 -27.06
CA LEU A 88 18.47 -32.23 -27.18
C LEU A 88 17.55 -32.38 -25.95
N LEU A 89 17.37 -33.61 -25.46
CA LEU A 89 16.57 -33.89 -24.27
C LEU A 89 17.15 -33.18 -23.04
N VAL A 90 18.46 -33.28 -22.83
CA VAL A 90 19.15 -32.59 -21.72
C VAL A 90 18.97 -31.08 -21.86
N GLY A 91 19.15 -30.52 -23.06
CA GLY A 91 18.93 -29.09 -23.31
C GLY A 91 17.50 -28.63 -22.99
N LEU A 92 16.49 -29.43 -23.35
CA LEU A 92 15.07 -29.17 -23.04
C LEU A 92 14.80 -29.18 -21.53
N ILE A 93 15.35 -30.16 -20.81
CA ILE A 93 15.23 -30.26 -19.36
C ILE A 93 15.93 -29.08 -18.68
N THR A 94 17.16 -28.74 -19.10
CA THR A 94 17.90 -27.60 -18.56
C THR A 94 17.17 -26.28 -18.81
N PHE A 95 16.64 -26.06 -20.01
CA PHE A 95 15.87 -24.87 -20.34
C PHE A 95 14.58 -24.77 -19.50
N SER A 96 13.86 -25.88 -19.36
CA SER A 96 12.63 -25.95 -18.54
C SER A 96 12.94 -25.70 -17.06
N GLY A 97 14.02 -26.29 -16.54
CA GLY A 97 14.50 -26.08 -15.18
C GLY A 97 14.89 -24.62 -14.91
N ALA A 98 15.62 -24.00 -15.85
CA ALA A 98 15.97 -22.58 -15.77
C ALA A 98 14.73 -21.67 -15.79
N GLY A 99 13.74 -21.98 -16.63
CA GLY A 99 12.48 -21.25 -16.68
C GLY A 99 11.69 -21.33 -15.37
N LEU A 100 11.58 -22.53 -14.78
CA LEU A 100 10.92 -22.72 -13.48
C LEU A 100 11.66 -22.00 -12.34
N ALA A 101 13.00 -22.06 -12.33
CA ALA A 101 13.82 -21.34 -11.35
C ALA A 101 13.63 -19.82 -11.46
N PHE A 102 13.61 -19.27 -12.68
CA PHE A 102 13.35 -17.86 -12.91
C PHE A 102 11.96 -17.44 -12.43
N LEU A 103 10.92 -18.21 -12.74
CA LEU A 103 9.56 -17.97 -12.23
C LEU A 103 9.51 -18.01 -10.70
N GLY A 104 10.25 -18.95 -10.08
CA GLY A 104 10.40 -19.02 -8.62
C GLY A 104 11.00 -17.75 -8.02
N ILE A 105 12.08 -17.24 -8.62
CA ILE A 105 12.74 -15.99 -8.19
C ILE A 105 11.78 -14.80 -8.32
N VAL A 106 11.09 -14.67 -9.45
CA VAL A 106 10.13 -13.57 -9.69
C VAL A 106 8.95 -13.64 -8.73
N TYR A 107 8.44 -14.85 -8.44
CA TYR A 107 7.36 -15.04 -7.49
C TYR A 107 7.80 -14.66 -6.07
N GLN A 108 8.97 -15.14 -5.64
CA GLN A 108 9.54 -14.83 -4.32
C GLN A 108 9.84 -13.34 -4.16
N SER A 109 10.39 -12.69 -5.18
CA SER A 109 10.68 -11.25 -5.16
C SER A 109 9.40 -10.43 -5.02
N ASN A 110 8.36 -10.74 -5.79
CA ASN A 110 7.08 -10.03 -5.70
C ASN A 110 6.38 -10.27 -4.37
N TYR A 111 6.41 -11.51 -3.87
CA TYR A 111 5.88 -11.82 -2.55
C TYR A 111 6.59 -11.02 -1.46
N ARG A 112 7.92 -10.95 -1.52
CA ARG A 112 8.74 -10.16 -0.59
C ARG A 112 8.39 -8.67 -0.67
N ILE A 113 8.30 -8.09 -1.87
CA ILE A 113 7.94 -6.67 -2.04
C ILE A 113 6.55 -6.41 -1.46
N ASN A 114 5.57 -7.26 -1.74
CA ASN A 114 4.21 -7.08 -1.21
C ASN A 114 4.19 -7.16 0.32
N VAL A 115 4.94 -8.10 0.91
CA VAL A 115 5.06 -8.21 2.38
C VAL A 115 5.79 -7.01 2.96
N GLU A 116 6.86 -6.52 2.32
CA GLU A 116 7.61 -5.33 2.75
C GLU A 116 6.75 -4.05 2.67
N VAL A 117 6.00 -3.86 1.58
CA VAL A 117 5.09 -2.71 1.41
C VAL A 117 3.95 -2.76 2.42
N LEU A 118 3.32 -3.93 2.62
CA LEU A 118 2.26 -4.09 3.62
C LEU A 118 2.80 -3.87 5.04
N SER A 119 3.98 -4.41 5.34
CA SER A 119 4.65 -4.22 6.63
C SER A 119 4.96 -2.75 6.89
N LYS A 120 5.49 -2.04 5.88
CA LYS A 120 5.79 -0.62 5.99
C LYS A 120 4.53 0.22 6.20
N ASN A 121 3.50 0.03 5.36
CA ASN A 121 2.24 0.74 5.51
C ASN A 121 1.59 0.52 6.88
N ARG A 122 1.69 -0.70 7.42
CA ARG A 122 1.18 -1.01 8.77
C ARG A 122 2.03 -0.36 9.86
N GLN A 123 3.35 -0.31 9.72
CA GLN A 123 4.23 0.41 10.66
C GLN A 123 3.95 1.91 10.66
N ASP A 124 3.76 2.51 9.49
CA ASP A 124 3.40 3.92 9.34
C ASP A 124 2.05 4.19 10.02
N TRP A 125 1.05 3.32 9.80
CA TRP A 125 -0.25 3.40 10.50
C TRP A 125 -0.13 3.28 12.03
N ILE A 126 0.72 2.39 12.56
CA ILE A 126 0.98 2.24 14.00
C ILE A 126 1.56 3.54 14.58
N ASN A 127 2.52 4.15 13.89
CA ASN A 127 3.16 5.38 14.34
C ASN A 127 2.18 6.55 14.29
N ASP A 128 1.43 6.70 13.19
CA ASP A 128 0.39 7.72 13.04
C ASP A 128 -0.67 7.62 14.14
N LEU A 129 -1.14 6.41 14.46
CA LEU A 129 -2.12 6.21 15.53
C LEU A 129 -1.56 6.63 16.89
N ARG A 130 -0.31 6.25 17.20
CA ARG A 130 0.36 6.63 18.45
C ARG A 130 0.45 8.14 18.58
N ASP A 131 0.96 8.80 17.55
CA ASP A 131 1.22 10.24 17.56
C ASP A 131 -0.09 11.02 17.69
N ARG A 132 -1.12 10.63 16.94
CA ARG A 132 -2.42 11.29 16.97
C ARG A 132 -3.17 11.10 18.28
N VAL A 133 -3.10 9.92 18.90
CA VAL A 133 -3.66 9.72 20.24
C VAL A 133 -2.91 10.56 21.27
N ALA A 134 -1.58 10.58 21.23
CA ALA A 134 -0.78 11.39 22.16
C ALA A 134 -1.10 12.89 22.03
N GLU A 135 -1.19 13.39 20.79
CA GLU A 135 -1.57 14.77 20.49
C GLU A 135 -3.00 15.09 20.97
N PHE A 136 -3.95 14.20 20.70
CA PHE A 136 -5.33 14.34 21.20
C PHE A 136 -5.38 14.45 22.73
N LEU A 137 -4.67 13.58 23.45
CA LEU A 137 -4.64 13.58 24.91
C LEU A 137 -3.96 14.85 25.46
N ALA A 138 -2.86 15.27 24.85
CA ALA A 138 -2.13 16.48 25.24
C ALA A 138 -2.99 17.74 25.06
N VAL A 139 -3.63 17.90 23.90
CA VAL A 139 -4.53 19.03 23.62
C VAL A 139 -5.75 18.99 24.53
N SER A 140 -6.33 17.82 24.78
CA SER A 140 -7.46 17.66 25.72
C SER A 140 -7.09 18.12 27.12
N ASN A 141 -5.92 17.71 27.63
CA ASN A 141 -5.43 18.15 28.92
C ASN A 141 -5.21 19.67 28.94
N HIS A 142 -4.58 20.23 27.90
CA HIS A 142 -4.36 21.66 27.81
C HIS A 142 -5.66 22.47 27.83
N ILE A 143 -6.73 22.01 27.16
CA ILE A 143 -8.06 22.62 27.21
C ILE A 143 -8.58 22.66 28.64
N VAL A 144 -8.56 21.53 29.34
CA VAL A 144 -9.11 21.41 30.70
C VAL A 144 -8.33 22.28 31.67
N PHE A 145 -6.99 22.24 31.63
CA PHE A 145 -6.16 23.08 32.49
C PHE A 145 -6.35 24.58 32.18
N SER A 146 -6.35 24.96 30.91
CA SER A 146 -6.56 26.37 30.52
C SER A 146 -7.92 26.88 30.98
N ALA A 147 -8.98 26.08 30.83
CA ALA A 147 -10.31 26.43 31.29
C ALA A 147 -10.37 26.58 32.82
N PHE A 148 -9.69 25.70 33.57
CA PHE A 148 -9.63 25.77 35.02
C PHE A 148 -8.91 27.03 35.53
N TYR A 149 -7.73 27.34 34.99
CA TYR A 149 -6.98 28.54 35.40
C TYR A 149 -7.68 29.84 34.99
N LEU A 150 -8.29 29.86 33.81
CA LEU A 150 -9.07 31.01 33.35
C LEU A 150 -10.21 31.36 34.32
N ASN A 151 -10.88 30.36 34.90
CA ASN A 151 -11.92 30.64 35.91
C ASN A 151 -11.33 31.28 37.17
N LYS A 152 -10.20 30.76 37.66
CA LYS A 152 -9.53 31.34 38.83
C LYS A 152 -9.08 32.78 38.60
N ASP A 153 -8.58 33.08 37.40
CA ASP A 153 -8.16 34.43 37.04
C ASP A 153 -9.36 35.39 36.94
N ILE A 154 -10.49 34.93 36.37
CA ILE A 154 -11.76 35.69 36.31
C ILE A 154 -12.26 36.04 37.71
N GLU A 155 -12.20 35.11 38.65
CA GLU A 155 -12.61 35.35 40.04
C GLU A 155 -11.72 36.37 40.75
N ALA A 156 -10.42 36.38 40.43
CA ALA A 156 -9.42 37.22 41.08
C ALA A 156 -9.31 38.65 40.52
N HIS A 157 -9.54 38.90 39.22
CA HIS A 157 -9.18 40.16 38.54
C HIS A 157 -10.32 40.82 37.75
N LYS A 158 -11.43 41.16 38.44
CA LYS A 158 -12.71 41.58 37.83
C LYS A 158 -12.70 42.81 36.89
N GLU A 159 -11.72 43.72 36.94
CA GLU A 159 -11.81 45.01 36.21
C GLU A 159 -10.81 45.22 35.06
N ASP A 160 -9.61 44.60 35.06
CA ASP A 160 -8.59 44.78 34.00
C ASP A 160 -8.33 43.54 33.12
N ALA A 161 -9.02 42.42 33.39
CA ALA A 161 -8.68 41.12 32.79
C ALA A 161 -9.32 40.84 31.40
N GLN A 162 -10.16 41.74 30.87
CA GLN A 162 -11.03 41.39 29.75
C GLN A 162 -10.28 41.06 28.44
N SER A 163 -9.16 41.75 28.17
CA SER A 163 -8.31 41.45 26.99
C SER A 163 -7.63 40.08 27.12
N ILE A 164 -7.04 39.78 28.28
CA ILE A 164 -6.36 38.52 28.60
C ILE A 164 -7.35 37.35 28.55
N ILE A 165 -8.52 37.52 29.16
CA ILE A 165 -9.62 36.55 29.13
C ILE A 165 -10.03 36.25 27.68
N SER A 166 -10.15 37.28 26.82
CA SER A 166 -10.53 37.11 25.42
C SER A 166 -9.49 36.34 24.59
N GLU A 167 -8.21 36.46 24.93
CA GLU A 167 -7.13 35.76 24.27
C GLU A 167 -7.07 34.30 24.71
N GLN A 168 -7.15 34.04 26.02
CA GLN A 168 -7.19 32.68 26.54
C GLN A 168 -8.40 31.89 26.02
N TRP A 169 -9.59 32.50 25.95
CA TRP A 169 -10.76 31.88 25.33
C TRP A 169 -10.54 31.52 23.86
N ARG A 170 -9.89 32.41 23.09
CA ARG A 170 -9.55 32.12 21.69
C ARG A 170 -8.59 30.95 21.56
N ASN A 171 -7.61 30.84 22.46
CA ASN A 171 -6.69 29.70 22.50
C ASN A 171 -7.41 28.39 22.87
N ILE A 172 -8.33 28.42 23.85
CA ILE A 172 -9.16 27.26 24.19
C ILE A 172 -9.99 26.81 22.98
N GLU A 173 -10.64 27.74 22.28
CA GLU A 173 -11.46 27.42 21.11
C GLU A 173 -10.63 26.86 19.95
N LYS A 174 -9.43 27.38 19.72
CA LYS A 174 -8.48 26.83 18.76
C LYS A 174 -8.12 25.38 19.12
N ASN A 175 -7.77 25.13 20.38
CA ASN A 175 -7.41 23.80 20.86
C ASN A 175 -8.60 22.83 20.78
N LYS A 176 -9.84 23.28 21.03
CA LYS A 176 -11.04 22.44 20.84
C LYS A 176 -11.17 21.96 19.39
N LYS A 177 -10.91 22.83 18.40
CA LYS A 177 -10.92 22.46 16.99
C LYS A 177 -9.83 21.44 16.66
N GLU A 178 -8.62 21.63 17.17
CA GLU A 178 -7.49 20.71 17.00
C GLU A 178 -7.77 19.33 17.62
N MET A 179 -8.30 19.31 18.84
CA MET A 179 -8.76 18.08 19.51
C MET A 179 -9.80 17.34 18.67
N LEU A 180 -10.78 18.04 18.11
CA LEU A 180 -11.79 17.43 17.23
C LEU A 180 -11.17 16.86 15.95
N GLN A 181 -10.23 17.57 15.33
CA GLN A 181 -9.51 17.09 14.15
C GLN A 181 -8.77 15.79 14.46
N ASN A 182 -8.03 15.74 15.57
CA ASN A 182 -7.33 14.53 16.00
C ASN A 182 -8.30 13.38 16.31
N TYR A 183 -9.42 13.64 16.98
CA TYR A 183 -10.45 12.64 17.23
C TYR A 183 -10.99 11.99 15.95
N TYR A 184 -11.37 12.81 14.96
CA TYR A 184 -11.89 12.28 13.70
C TYR A 184 -10.81 11.57 12.88
N TYR A 185 -9.56 12.05 12.91
CA TYR A 185 -8.45 11.37 12.26
C TYR A 185 -8.20 9.99 12.88
N ILE A 186 -8.17 9.89 14.21
CA ILE A 186 -8.06 8.60 14.92
C ILE A 186 -9.23 7.68 14.56
N SER A 187 -10.45 8.22 14.48
CA SER A 187 -11.63 7.44 14.06
C SER A 187 -11.50 6.90 12.63
N LEU A 188 -10.88 7.64 11.72
CA LEU A 188 -10.61 7.19 10.36
C LEU A 188 -9.54 6.10 10.33
N LEU A 189 -8.44 6.29 11.08
CA LEU A 189 -7.37 5.30 11.22
C LEU A 189 -7.88 3.97 11.78
N LEU A 190 -8.73 4.03 12.81
CA LEU A 190 -9.32 2.85 13.43
C LEU A 190 -10.47 2.26 12.61
N GLY A 191 -11.09 3.05 11.74
CA GLY A 191 -12.16 2.62 10.84
C GLY A 191 -11.73 1.51 9.87
N SER A 192 -10.47 1.53 9.40
CA SER A 192 -9.93 0.40 8.62
C SER A 192 -9.78 -0.87 9.45
N THR A 193 -9.49 -0.74 10.75
CA THR A 193 -9.36 -1.86 11.68
C THR A 193 -10.72 -2.43 12.09
N GLN A 194 -11.77 -1.61 12.10
CA GLN A 194 -13.16 -2.04 12.36
C GLN A 194 -13.74 -2.94 11.27
N GLN A 195 -13.13 -2.96 10.08
CA GLN A 195 -13.48 -3.91 9.02
C GLN A 195 -12.91 -5.31 9.28
N ALA A 196 -11.95 -5.45 10.21
CA ALA A 196 -11.48 -6.75 10.69
C ALA A 196 -12.55 -7.40 11.59
N SER A 197 -12.61 -8.73 11.63
CA SER A 197 -13.53 -9.47 12.48
C SER A 197 -12.92 -9.82 13.84
N GLY A 198 -13.76 -9.87 14.87
CA GLY A 198 -13.37 -10.32 16.22
C GLY A 198 -12.72 -9.23 17.07
N LYS A 199 -11.72 -9.63 17.88
CA LYS A 199 -11.15 -8.83 18.97
C LYS A 199 -10.64 -7.45 18.54
N ASP A 200 -10.04 -7.34 17.35
CA ASP A 200 -9.47 -6.07 16.86
C ASP A 200 -10.53 -4.97 16.71
N LYS A 201 -11.75 -5.36 16.32
CA LYS A 201 -12.88 -4.43 16.18
C LYS A 201 -13.36 -3.96 17.56
N ASP A 202 -13.46 -4.88 18.51
CA ASP A 202 -13.91 -4.57 19.86
C ASP A 202 -12.93 -3.62 20.55
N ASP A 203 -11.62 -3.87 20.41
CA ASP A 203 -10.57 -3.01 20.96
C ASP A 203 -10.62 -1.58 20.39
N ALA A 204 -10.83 -1.46 19.07
CA ALA A 204 -10.95 -0.17 18.39
C ALA A 204 -12.20 0.61 18.80
N VAL A 205 -13.35 -0.06 18.93
CA VAL A 205 -14.60 0.54 19.39
C VAL A 205 -14.47 1.02 20.84
N GLU A 206 -13.85 0.21 21.71
CA GLU A 206 -13.62 0.57 23.10
C GLU A 206 -12.72 1.81 23.22
N LEU A 207 -11.60 1.87 22.48
CA LEU A 207 -10.74 3.06 22.47
C LEU A 207 -11.53 4.31 22.03
N LEU A 208 -12.30 4.22 20.94
CA LEU A 208 -13.09 5.36 20.45
C LEU A 208 -14.13 5.85 21.46
N GLU A 209 -14.71 4.94 22.23
CA GLU A 209 -15.65 5.26 23.29
C GLU A 209 -14.96 6.01 24.45
N ILE A 210 -13.74 5.60 24.84
CA ILE A 210 -12.94 6.30 25.85
C ILE A 210 -12.57 7.71 25.36
N LEU A 211 -12.08 7.83 24.11
CA LEU A 211 -11.73 9.11 23.50
C LEU A 211 -12.95 10.02 23.36
N ARG A 212 -14.14 9.46 23.08
CA ARG A 212 -15.40 10.21 23.04
C ARG A 212 -15.74 10.80 24.41
N LYS A 213 -15.61 10.04 25.49
CA LYS A 213 -15.83 10.53 26.87
C LYS A 213 -14.86 11.65 27.23
N ILE A 214 -13.59 11.52 26.85
CA ILE A 214 -12.58 12.57 27.00
C ILE A 214 -13.01 13.83 26.25
N LYS A 215 -13.31 13.70 24.95
CA LYS A 215 -13.75 14.80 24.09
C LYS A 215 -14.94 15.53 24.69
N GLU A 216 -15.97 14.81 25.12
CA GLU A 216 -17.18 15.39 25.71
C GLU A 216 -16.88 16.14 27.00
N LYS A 217 -16.08 15.57 27.90
CA LYS A 217 -15.65 16.25 29.13
C LYS A 217 -14.86 17.53 28.81
N ALA A 218 -13.83 17.47 27.95
CA ALA A 218 -13.03 18.64 27.57
C ALA A 218 -13.87 19.72 26.88
N TYR A 219 -14.87 19.33 26.09
CA TYR A 219 -15.73 20.27 25.38
C TYR A 219 -16.70 21.00 26.31
N VAL A 220 -17.29 20.25 27.26
CA VAL A 220 -18.29 20.71 28.23
C VAL A 220 -17.66 21.36 29.46
N THR A 221 -16.33 21.33 29.62
CA THR A 221 -15.63 22.06 30.70
C THR A 221 -15.74 23.57 30.46
N SER A 222 -16.94 24.09 30.71
CA SER A 222 -17.25 25.47 31.00
C SER A 222 -17.38 25.52 32.51
N VAL A 223 -16.37 26.04 33.20
CA VAL A 223 -16.55 26.54 34.57
C VAL A 223 -16.91 25.46 35.61
N SER A 224 -16.00 24.50 35.85
CA SER A 224 -16.12 23.56 36.98
C SER A 224 -15.00 23.79 37.99
N ASP A 225 -15.33 23.84 39.28
CA ASP A 225 -14.40 24.07 40.41
C ASP A 225 -13.52 22.84 40.74
N THR A 226 -13.83 21.69 40.14
CA THR A 226 -13.12 20.43 40.37
C THR A 226 -11.76 20.39 39.67
N LEU A 227 -10.77 19.80 40.33
CA LEU A 227 -9.42 19.71 39.78
C LEU A 227 -9.41 18.88 38.48
N PRO A 228 -8.71 19.34 37.44
CA PRO A 228 -8.57 18.63 36.16
C PRO A 228 -8.19 17.16 36.29
N HIS A 229 -7.28 16.82 37.21
CA HIS A 229 -6.80 15.45 37.39
C HIS A 229 -7.89 14.47 37.85
N GLU A 230 -8.83 14.89 38.69
CA GLU A 230 -9.92 14.03 39.17
C GLU A 230 -10.98 13.76 38.09
N ILE A 231 -11.09 14.66 37.12
CA ILE A 231 -12.09 14.55 36.04
C ILE A 231 -11.56 13.68 34.89
N PHE A 232 -10.25 13.69 34.67
CA PHE A 232 -9.62 13.21 33.44
C PHE A 232 -8.64 12.05 33.61
N GLY A 233 -8.03 11.88 34.79
CA GLY A 233 -6.93 10.94 35.02
C GLY A 233 -7.24 9.53 34.55
N ASP A 234 -8.33 8.95 35.05
CA ASP A 234 -8.71 7.56 34.76
C ASP A 234 -8.98 7.32 33.27
N ASN A 235 -9.65 8.26 32.59
CA ASN A 235 -9.96 8.11 31.17
C ASN A 235 -8.70 8.23 30.31
N VAL A 236 -7.76 9.11 30.67
CA VAL A 236 -6.49 9.29 29.95
C VAL A 236 -5.61 8.06 30.12
N GLU A 237 -5.55 7.50 31.33
CA GLU A 237 -4.83 6.26 31.60
C GLU A 237 -5.44 5.09 30.82
N GLN A 238 -6.76 4.92 30.87
CA GLN A 238 -7.46 3.89 30.10
C GLN A 238 -7.24 4.04 28.59
N ALA A 239 -7.29 5.26 28.05
CA ALA A 239 -7.01 5.52 26.64
C ALA A 239 -5.56 5.13 26.26
N THR A 240 -4.60 5.43 27.14
CA THR A 240 -3.18 5.11 26.95
C THR A 240 -2.97 3.60 26.94
N LEU A 241 -3.50 2.89 27.94
CA LEU A 241 -3.43 1.44 28.05
C LEU A 241 -4.08 0.74 26.86
N LYS A 242 -5.27 1.20 26.45
CA LYS A 242 -5.98 0.60 25.32
C LYS A 242 -5.27 0.85 24.00
N THR A 243 -4.72 2.04 23.81
CA THR A 243 -3.86 2.35 22.65
C THR A 243 -2.64 1.43 22.63
N GLU A 244 -1.96 1.27 23.77
CA GLU A 244 -0.81 0.36 23.86
C GLU A 244 -1.18 -1.09 23.54
N GLU A 245 -2.33 -1.59 24.00
CA GLU A 245 -2.83 -2.93 23.66
C GLU A 245 -3.00 -3.09 22.14
N ILE A 246 -3.68 -2.15 21.49
CA ILE A 246 -3.90 -2.16 20.03
C ILE A 246 -2.56 -2.14 19.30
N LEU A 247 -1.66 -1.21 19.64
CA LEU A 247 -0.35 -1.08 19.00
C LEU A 247 0.49 -2.35 19.18
N LYS A 248 0.47 -2.98 20.37
CA LYS A 248 1.17 -4.25 20.62
C LYS A 248 0.59 -5.38 19.78
N ASN A 249 -0.73 -5.48 19.65
CA ASN A 249 -1.39 -6.50 18.84
C ASN A 249 -1.04 -6.33 17.35
N GLU A 250 -1.08 -5.11 16.84
CA GLU A 250 -0.73 -4.80 15.45
C GLU A 250 0.76 -5.01 15.16
N TRP A 251 1.64 -4.64 16.08
CA TRP A 251 3.07 -4.91 15.96
C TRP A 251 3.40 -6.41 15.90
N ARG A 252 2.63 -7.24 16.63
CA ARG A 252 2.76 -8.70 16.51
C ARG A 252 2.36 -9.19 15.13
N LYS A 253 1.33 -8.61 14.49
CA LYS A 253 0.93 -8.96 13.11
C LYS A 253 2.00 -8.58 12.10
N VAL A 254 2.59 -7.38 12.23
CA VAL A 254 3.75 -6.95 11.42
C VAL A 254 4.88 -7.97 11.50
N LYS A 255 5.26 -8.41 12.71
CA LYS A 255 6.32 -9.41 12.91
C LYS A 255 6.00 -10.78 12.30
N LEU A 256 4.72 -11.13 12.24
CA LEU A 256 4.25 -12.39 11.65
C LEU A 256 4.04 -12.30 10.14
N GLY A 257 4.20 -11.12 9.52
CA GLY A 257 3.90 -10.90 8.10
C GLY A 257 2.42 -11.07 7.75
N LYS A 258 1.53 -10.75 8.70
CA LYS A 258 0.06 -10.85 8.57
C LYS A 258 -0.59 -9.50 8.34
#